data_AF-A0A7Y2MU82-F1
#
_entry.id   AF-A0A7Y2MU82-F1
#
_cell.length_a   1.000
_cell.length_b   1.000
_cell.length_c   1.000
_cell.angle_alpha   90.00
_cell.angle_beta   90.00
_cell.angle_gamma   90.00
#
_symmetry.space_group_name_H-M   'P 1'
#
loop_
_entity.id
_entity.type
_entity.pdbx_description
1 polymer ?
#
loop_
_entity_poly.entity_id
_entity_poly.type
_entity_poly.pdbx_seq_one_letter_code
_entity_poly.pdbx_strand_id
1 'polypeptide(L)'
;MHPPRHGSIAERHATRARPSLRSRATARPTDLTVWGALVAAGGVFAAGAFAAPLVAQSPLEGFTAASAEAQAVCEARFLELPSSDAFREHLRIITANPHPTGSQAQIEVGHYLGRVMKAAGLTVREHPYDVYLPQLTDDVEAHIVTPEPMRLNNRERALDEDRFSGHPDLLNAWNAFSGSGDVTGEVVYANFGRREDYEALDSMGIELADKVVVARYGGNFRGYKVLFAEQRGAAGVIMFNDAPAEEVDPYPEGPMLNGEIIQRGSVLTLPWTGDPLTPFEPALPIDGDRQVERLDPDEVGLHTIPVLPLGYTAASEILSRMTGPEAPEDWQGGLDLPYRLTGGEALT
;
A
#
# COMPACT_ATOMS: atom_id res chain seq x y z
N MET A 1 -32.14 -47.93 -12.78
CA MET A 1 -31.28 -46.79 -13.19
C MET A 1 -30.17 -46.66 -12.16
N HIS A 2 -28.92 -46.63 -12.62
CA HIS A 2 -27.68 -46.69 -11.84
C HIS A 2 -27.43 -45.45 -10.94
N PRO A 3 -26.69 -45.60 -9.82
CA PRO A 3 -26.05 -44.49 -9.11
C PRO A 3 -24.67 -44.18 -9.72
N PRO A 4 -24.11 -42.95 -9.57
CA PRO A 4 -22.74 -42.69 -9.96
C PRO A 4 -21.76 -43.11 -8.86
N ARG A 5 -20.65 -43.70 -9.30
CA ARG A 5 -19.58 -44.31 -8.51
C ARG A 5 -18.51 -43.29 -8.10
N HIS A 6 -17.93 -43.51 -6.92
CA HIS A 6 -16.59 -43.03 -6.57
C HIS A 6 -15.52 -43.62 -7.50
N GLY A 7 -14.53 -42.80 -7.87
CA GLY A 7 -13.33 -43.21 -8.59
C GLY A 7 -12.14 -42.35 -8.19
N SER A 8 -11.24 -42.95 -7.41
CA SER A 8 -9.92 -42.46 -7.02
C SER A 8 -8.97 -42.46 -8.22
N ILE A 9 -8.14 -41.43 -8.38
CA ILE A 9 -6.92 -41.48 -9.17
C ILE A 9 -5.78 -40.90 -8.34
N ALA A 10 -4.92 -41.80 -7.86
CA ALA A 10 -3.55 -41.51 -7.46
C ALA A 10 -2.63 -41.84 -8.65
N GLU A 11 -1.66 -40.96 -8.96
CA GLU A 11 -0.23 -41.28 -9.13
C GLU A 11 0.54 -40.02 -9.61
N ARG A 12 1.44 -39.52 -8.74
CA ARG A 12 2.91 -39.47 -8.90
C ARG A 12 3.43 -38.68 -10.11
N HIS A 13 4.16 -37.58 -9.86
CA HIS A 13 5.62 -37.54 -10.05
C HIS A 13 6.26 -36.19 -9.67
N ALA A 14 7.49 -36.33 -9.15
CA ALA A 14 8.64 -35.43 -9.26
C ALA A 14 8.76 -34.21 -8.31
N THR A 15 9.37 -34.50 -7.17
CA THR A 15 10.20 -33.63 -6.34
C THR A 15 11.24 -32.86 -7.18
N ARG A 16 11.29 -31.54 -7.05
CA ARG A 16 12.46 -30.73 -7.43
C ARG A 16 12.83 -29.79 -6.28
N ALA A 17 13.90 -30.15 -5.59
CA ALA A 17 14.58 -29.29 -4.64
C ALA A 17 15.13 -28.04 -5.33
N ARG A 18 14.95 -26.87 -4.72
CA ARG A 18 15.60 -25.60 -5.13
C ARG A 18 16.90 -25.44 -4.34
N PRO A 19 18.05 -25.14 -4.98
CA PRO A 19 19.29 -24.91 -4.27
C PRO A 19 19.41 -23.45 -3.80
N SER A 20 19.96 -23.32 -2.60
CA SER A 20 20.42 -22.09 -1.95
C SER A 20 21.55 -21.42 -2.73
N LEU A 21 21.48 -20.10 -2.92
CA LEU A 21 22.59 -19.30 -3.45
C LEU A 21 23.13 -18.40 -2.33
N ARG A 22 24.31 -18.76 -1.81
CA ARG A 22 25.20 -17.86 -1.06
C ARG A 22 26.45 -17.56 -1.88
N SER A 23 26.91 -16.32 -1.72
CA SER A 23 28.22 -15.76 -2.05
C SER A 23 28.53 -15.48 -3.53
N ARG A 24 28.77 -14.20 -3.82
CA ARG A 24 29.60 -13.76 -4.94
C ARG A 24 30.79 -13.00 -4.38
N ALA A 25 31.97 -13.57 -4.61
CA ALA A 25 33.25 -12.96 -4.32
C ALA A 25 33.57 -11.85 -5.34
N THR A 26 34.21 -10.81 -4.82
CA THR A 26 34.74 -9.63 -5.52
C THR A 26 35.91 -9.98 -6.45
N ALA A 27 35.94 -9.41 -7.65
CA ALA A 27 37.14 -9.35 -8.49
C ALA A 27 37.35 -7.90 -8.99
N ARG A 28 38.55 -7.36 -8.73
CA ARG A 28 39.01 -6.03 -9.16
C ARG A 28 39.45 -6.06 -10.64
N PRO A 29 39.39 -4.93 -11.37
CA PRO A 29 40.03 -4.84 -12.67
C PRO A 29 41.47 -4.29 -12.54
N THR A 30 42.41 -4.92 -13.25
CA THR A 30 43.77 -4.42 -13.49
C THR A 30 43.91 -3.92 -14.93
N ASP A 31 44.47 -2.73 -15.05
CA ASP A 31 45.36 -2.19 -16.10
C ASP A 31 44.99 -2.36 -17.58
N LEU A 32 44.69 -1.23 -18.23
CA LEU A 32 44.72 -1.04 -19.68
C LEU A 32 45.84 -0.09 -20.07
N THR A 33 46.87 -0.66 -20.70
CA THR A 33 48.03 0.00 -21.27
C THR A 33 47.66 0.75 -22.56
N VAL A 34 48.10 2.00 -22.65
CA VAL A 34 47.96 2.87 -23.83
C VAL A 34 48.98 2.48 -24.90
N TRP A 35 48.54 2.30 -26.15
CA TRP A 35 49.39 2.39 -27.33
C TRP A 35 48.72 3.28 -28.37
N GLY A 36 49.39 4.39 -28.72
CA GLY A 36 49.04 5.23 -29.84
C GLY A 36 49.64 4.71 -31.15
N ALA A 37 48.92 4.91 -32.25
CA ALA A 37 49.50 4.90 -33.59
C ALA A 37 48.74 5.88 -34.49
N LEU A 38 49.46 6.89 -34.97
CA LEU A 38 49.10 7.78 -36.06
C LEU A 38 49.23 7.02 -37.39
N VAL A 39 48.19 7.01 -38.22
CA VAL A 39 48.31 6.78 -39.67
C VAL A 39 47.42 7.77 -40.39
N ALA A 40 48.04 8.66 -41.15
CA ALA A 40 47.40 9.48 -42.16
C ALA A 40 47.24 8.65 -43.45
N ALA A 41 46.02 8.59 -43.99
CA ALA A 41 45.77 8.17 -45.37
C ALA A 41 44.54 8.91 -45.90
N GLY A 42 44.76 9.71 -46.94
CA GLY A 42 43.68 10.30 -47.72
C GLY A 42 42.89 9.24 -48.47
N GLY A 43 41.57 9.38 -48.51
CA GLY A 43 40.67 8.51 -49.24
C GLY A 43 39.35 9.22 -49.53
N VAL A 44 39.03 9.32 -50.81
CA VAL A 44 37.82 9.88 -51.43
C VAL A 44 36.55 9.47 -50.68
N PHE A 45 35.76 10.44 -50.20
CA PHE A 45 34.38 10.21 -49.73
C PHE A 45 33.47 9.95 -50.94
N ALA A 46 33.28 8.69 -51.30
CA ALA A 46 32.15 8.28 -52.12
C ALA A 46 30.90 8.29 -51.23
N ALA A 47 29.98 9.20 -51.50
CA ALA A 47 28.65 9.23 -50.89
C ALA A 47 27.83 8.02 -51.38
N GLY A 48 28.04 6.87 -50.73
CA GLY A 48 27.16 5.73 -50.85
C GLY A 48 25.87 6.02 -50.09
N ALA A 49 24.79 6.30 -50.81
CA ALA A 49 23.45 6.36 -50.24
C ALA A 49 23.09 4.98 -49.68
N PHE A 50 23.23 4.82 -48.36
CA PHE A 50 22.59 3.71 -47.65
C PHE A 50 21.09 3.99 -47.63
N ALA A 51 20.37 3.47 -48.63
CA ALA A 51 18.93 3.33 -48.55
C ALA A 51 18.63 2.29 -47.46
N ALA A 52 18.24 2.74 -46.27
CA ALA A 52 17.68 1.86 -45.27
C ALA A 52 16.44 1.18 -45.87
N PRO A 53 16.27 -0.15 -45.73
CA PRO A 53 15.05 -0.79 -46.20
C PRO A 53 13.87 -0.17 -45.45
N LEU A 54 12.88 0.32 -46.21
CA LEU A 54 11.56 0.68 -45.69
C LEU A 54 11.01 -0.58 -45.02
N VAL A 55 11.08 -0.64 -43.69
CA VAL A 55 10.35 -1.62 -42.91
C VAL A 55 8.89 -1.30 -43.19
N ALA A 56 8.24 -2.12 -44.02
CA ALA A 56 6.80 -2.07 -44.17
C ALA A 56 6.21 -2.33 -42.79
N GLN A 57 5.69 -1.28 -42.15
CA GLN A 57 4.93 -1.45 -40.93
C GLN A 57 3.84 -2.46 -41.22
N SER A 58 3.79 -3.53 -40.41
CA SER A 58 2.70 -4.51 -40.48
C SER A 58 1.38 -3.73 -40.48
N PRO A 59 0.44 -4.06 -41.38
CA PRO A 59 -0.82 -3.34 -41.45
C PRO A 59 -1.49 -3.32 -40.07
N LEU A 60 -1.86 -2.13 -39.61
CA LEU A 60 -2.55 -1.95 -38.33
C LEU A 60 -3.82 -2.80 -38.35
N GLU A 61 -3.90 -3.77 -37.43
CA GLU A 61 -5.01 -4.71 -37.37
C GLU A 61 -6.32 -3.96 -37.11
N GLY A 62 -7.34 -4.23 -37.93
CA GLY A 62 -8.63 -3.53 -37.88
C GLY A 62 -8.70 -2.20 -38.65
N PHE A 63 -7.63 -1.75 -39.31
CA PHE A 63 -7.61 -0.52 -40.11
C PHE A 63 -7.58 -0.80 -41.62
N THR A 64 -8.27 0.05 -42.39
CA THR A 64 -8.00 0.20 -43.83
C THR A 64 -6.68 0.93 -44.04
N ALA A 65 -6.08 0.83 -45.23
CA ALA A 65 -4.82 1.52 -45.54
C ALA A 65 -4.89 3.05 -45.31
N ALA A 66 -5.98 3.71 -45.74
CA ALA A 66 -6.16 5.15 -45.55
C ALA A 66 -6.36 5.53 -44.07
N SER A 67 -7.12 4.74 -43.30
CA SER A 67 -7.27 4.98 -41.86
C SER A 67 -6.00 4.69 -41.08
N ALA A 68 -5.16 3.75 -41.54
CA ALA A 68 -3.87 3.44 -40.91
C ALA A 68 -2.88 4.60 -41.09
N GLU A 69 -2.87 5.26 -42.25
CA GLU A 69 -2.06 6.46 -42.47
C GLU A 69 -2.50 7.62 -41.57
N ALA A 70 -3.82 7.89 -41.50
CA ALA A 70 -4.36 8.90 -40.59
C ALA A 70 -4.05 8.59 -39.12
N GLN A 71 -4.15 7.32 -38.72
CA GLN A 71 -3.78 6.85 -37.38
C GLN A 71 -2.31 7.09 -37.08
N ALA A 72 -1.40 6.73 -38.00
CA ALA A 72 0.04 6.93 -37.83
C ALA A 72 0.39 8.43 -37.64
N VAL A 73 -0.26 9.32 -38.38
CA VAL A 73 -0.10 10.78 -38.20
C VAL A 73 -0.60 11.23 -36.83
N CYS A 74 -1.75 10.74 -36.38
CA CYS A 74 -2.28 11.04 -35.05
C CYS A 74 -1.37 10.53 -33.93
N GLU A 75 -0.86 9.31 -34.03
CA GLU A 75 0.06 8.71 -33.06
C GLU A 75 1.39 9.47 -32.99
N ALA A 76 1.99 9.78 -34.15
CA ALA A 76 3.21 10.57 -34.21
C ALA A 76 3.03 11.93 -33.52
N ARG A 77 1.92 12.62 -33.81
CA ARG A 77 1.59 13.89 -33.15
C ARG A 77 1.34 13.71 -31.65
N PHE A 78 0.64 12.65 -31.24
CA PHE A 78 0.34 12.40 -29.83
C PHE A 78 1.62 12.21 -29.02
N LEU A 79 2.62 11.50 -29.56
CA LEU A 79 3.90 11.27 -28.88
C LEU A 79 4.70 12.55 -28.62
N GLU A 80 4.45 13.62 -29.38
CA GLU A 80 5.09 14.93 -29.20
C GLU A 80 4.42 15.81 -28.12
N LEU A 81 3.21 15.45 -27.66
CA LEU A 81 2.42 16.29 -26.74
C LEU A 81 2.82 16.14 -25.25
N PRO A 82 3.07 14.94 -24.70
CA PRO A 82 3.47 14.79 -23.30
C PRO A 82 4.79 15.50 -23.01
N SER A 83 4.82 16.29 -21.94
CA SER A 83 6.02 16.99 -21.50
C SER A 83 6.34 16.67 -20.05
N SER A 84 7.61 16.32 -19.78
CA SER A 84 8.10 16.09 -18.42
C SER A 84 7.93 17.33 -17.53
N ASP A 85 8.09 18.53 -18.09
CA ASP A 85 7.91 19.78 -17.33
C ASP A 85 6.44 20.01 -16.98
N ALA A 86 5.52 19.70 -17.90
CA ALA A 86 4.08 19.77 -17.62
C ALA A 86 3.69 18.78 -16.52
N PHE A 87 4.16 17.52 -16.59
CA PHE A 87 3.90 16.54 -15.54
C PHE A 87 4.48 16.96 -14.18
N ARG A 88 5.71 17.50 -14.17
CA ARG A 88 6.34 18.00 -12.94
C ARG A 88 5.51 19.12 -12.31
N GLU A 89 5.01 20.05 -13.12
CA GLU A 89 4.19 21.15 -12.62
C GLU A 89 2.82 20.69 -12.13
N HIS A 90 2.15 19.79 -12.85
CA HIS A 90 0.90 19.18 -12.40
C HIS A 90 1.08 18.48 -11.06
N LEU A 91 2.14 17.66 -10.93
CA LEU A 91 2.45 16.95 -9.69
C LEU A 91 2.70 17.95 -8.55
N ARG A 92 3.54 18.96 -8.76
CA ARG A 92 3.82 20.02 -7.76
C ARG A 92 2.56 20.70 -7.25
N ILE A 93 1.57 20.93 -8.11
CA ILE A 93 0.32 21.61 -7.75
C ILE A 93 -0.59 20.66 -6.95
N ILE A 94 -0.81 19.44 -7.44
CA ILE A 94 -1.78 18.52 -6.81
C ILE A 94 -1.26 17.96 -5.48
N THR A 95 0.06 17.89 -5.27
CA THR A 95 0.66 17.39 -4.01
C THR A 95 1.12 18.51 -3.07
N ALA A 96 0.65 19.74 -3.26
CA ALA A 96 1.13 20.88 -2.47
C ALA A 96 0.68 20.84 -0.99
N ASN A 97 -0.47 20.25 -0.71
CA ASN A 97 -1.08 20.14 0.62
C ASN A 97 -1.64 18.73 0.83
N PRO A 98 -1.73 18.23 2.08
CA PRO A 98 -2.51 17.04 2.39
C PRO A 98 -3.97 17.21 1.94
N HIS A 99 -4.50 16.26 1.17
CA HIS A 99 -5.84 16.35 0.59
C HIS A 99 -6.65 15.05 0.79
N PRO A 100 -6.87 14.60 2.05
CA PRO A 100 -7.68 13.42 2.33
C PRO A 100 -9.12 13.59 1.81
N THR A 101 -9.82 12.48 1.61
CA THR A 101 -11.16 12.49 1.01
C THR A 101 -12.13 13.39 1.80
N GLY A 102 -12.81 14.30 1.09
CA GLY A 102 -13.76 15.26 1.67
C GLY A 102 -13.13 16.55 2.21
N SER A 103 -11.80 16.67 2.22
CA SER A 103 -11.13 17.91 2.66
C SER A 103 -11.28 19.06 1.65
N GLN A 104 -11.17 20.28 2.16
CA GLN A 104 -11.15 21.48 1.32
C GLN A 104 -10.00 21.45 0.29
N ALA A 105 -8.82 20.96 0.67
CA ALA A 105 -7.69 20.81 -0.24
C ALA A 105 -8.00 19.83 -1.39
N GLN A 106 -8.73 18.73 -1.12
CA GLN A 106 -9.13 17.79 -2.18
C GLN A 106 -10.12 18.44 -3.17
N ILE A 107 -11.06 19.24 -2.68
CA ILE A 107 -11.99 20.01 -3.52
C ILE A 107 -11.22 20.96 -4.45
N GLU A 108 -10.21 21.65 -3.92
CA GLU A 108 -9.36 22.55 -4.71
C GLU A 108 -8.56 21.83 -5.80
N VAL A 109 -8.03 20.63 -5.51
CA VAL A 109 -7.42 19.75 -6.51
C VAL A 109 -8.44 19.37 -7.59
N GLY A 110 -9.68 19.02 -7.22
CA GLY A 110 -10.76 18.75 -8.17
C GLY A 110 -11.04 19.94 -9.10
N HIS A 111 -11.17 21.14 -8.55
CA HIS A 111 -11.34 22.37 -9.33
C HIS A 111 -10.15 22.63 -10.28
N TYR A 112 -8.93 22.35 -9.83
CA TYR A 112 -7.74 22.47 -10.66
C TYR A 112 -7.79 21.54 -11.87
N LEU A 113 -8.08 20.25 -11.65
CA LEU A 113 -8.21 19.27 -12.72
C LEU A 113 -9.32 19.67 -13.70
N GLY A 114 -10.45 20.16 -13.20
CA GLY A 114 -11.55 20.68 -14.02
C GLY A 114 -11.12 21.86 -14.90
N ARG A 115 -10.32 22.79 -14.39
CA ARG A 115 -9.76 23.90 -15.19
C ARG A 115 -8.80 23.41 -16.27
N VAL A 116 -7.91 22.47 -15.94
CA VAL A 116 -6.95 21.88 -16.91
C VAL A 116 -7.70 21.17 -18.03
N MET A 117 -8.70 20.35 -17.71
CA MET A 117 -9.52 19.65 -18.71
C MET A 117 -10.32 20.61 -19.60
N LYS A 118 -10.94 21.65 -19.03
CA LYS A 118 -11.64 22.69 -19.81
C LYS A 118 -10.68 23.41 -20.77
N ALA A 119 -9.48 23.75 -20.30
CA ALA A 119 -8.46 24.40 -21.13
C ALA A 119 -7.98 23.49 -22.29
N ALA A 120 -8.01 22.16 -22.09
CA ALA A 120 -7.74 21.18 -23.14
C ALA A 120 -8.92 20.97 -24.12
N GLY A 121 -10.03 21.72 -23.97
CA GLY A 121 -11.21 21.63 -24.83
C GLY A 121 -12.21 20.55 -24.44
N LEU A 122 -12.08 19.94 -23.25
CA LEU A 122 -13.03 18.95 -22.76
C LEU A 122 -14.25 19.61 -22.12
N THR A 123 -15.42 18.98 -22.29
CA THR A 123 -16.61 19.33 -21.50
C THR A 123 -16.49 18.68 -20.13
N VAL A 124 -16.51 19.50 -19.06
CA VAL A 124 -16.38 19.04 -17.67
C VAL A 124 -17.71 19.23 -16.94
N ARG A 125 -18.13 18.22 -16.19
CA ARG A 125 -19.28 18.25 -15.29
C ARG A 125 -18.85 17.75 -13.91
N GLU A 126 -19.37 18.38 -12.87
CA GLU A 126 -19.12 18.01 -11.48
C GLU A 126 -20.35 17.30 -10.93
N HIS A 127 -20.12 16.20 -10.21
CA HIS A 127 -21.17 15.34 -9.65
C HIS A 127 -20.89 15.15 -8.16
N PRO A 128 -21.59 15.88 -7.27
CA PRO A 128 -21.41 15.72 -5.82
C PRO A 128 -22.07 14.43 -5.32
N TYR A 129 -21.47 13.85 -4.29
CA TYR A 129 -21.98 12.70 -3.55
C TYR A 129 -21.71 12.90 -2.06
N ASP A 130 -22.71 12.60 -1.23
CA ASP A 130 -22.61 12.65 0.23
C ASP A 130 -22.46 11.23 0.75
N VAL A 131 -21.20 10.81 0.81
CA VAL A 131 -20.76 9.48 1.25
C VAL A 131 -20.41 9.47 2.74
N TYR A 132 -20.61 8.31 3.38
CA TYR A 132 -20.23 8.07 4.76
C TYR A 132 -18.72 7.89 4.88
N LEU A 133 -18.07 8.91 5.43
CA LEU A 133 -16.63 8.92 5.67
C LEU A 133 -16.37 9.07 7.17
N PRO A 134 -15.32 8.40 7.69
CA PRO A 134 -14.86 8.64 9.04
C PRO A 134 -14.36 10.08 9.21
N GLN A 135 -14.57 10.63 10.40
CA GLN A 135 -14.06 11.95 10.76
C GLN A 135 -12.55 11.89 11.01
N LEU A 136 -11.81 12.83 10.42
CA LEU A 136 -10.39 13.01 10.71
C LEU A 136 -10.22 13.67 12.08
N THR A 137 -9.49 13.02 12.97
CA THR A 137 -9.23 13.51 14.33
C THR A 137 -7.80 13.17 14.75
N ASP A 138 -7.25 13.97 15.67
CA ASP A 138 -5.98 13.72 16.37
C ASP A 138 -6.17 12.90 17.66
N ASP A 139 -7.43 12.65 18.06
CA ASP A 139 -7.81 11.94 19.28
C ASP A 139 -7.70 10.41 19.11
N VAL A 140 -6.47 9.97 18.84
CA VAL A 140 -6.12 8.59 18.52
C VAL A 140 -4.73 8.33 19.07
N GLU A 141 -4.57 7.38 19.99
CA GLU A 141 -3.30 7.10 20.67
C GLU A 141 -3.12 5.61 20.96
N ALA A 142 -1.86 5.19 21.06
CA ALA A 142 -1.47 3.87 21.55
C ALA A 142 -0.49 4.05 22.73
N HIS A 143 -0.65 3.23 23.76
CA HIS A 143 0.18 3.25 24.96
C HIS A 143 0.59 1.83 25.33
N ILE A 144 1.82 1.70 25.85
CA ILE A 144 2.17 0.61 26.75
C ILE A 144 1.76 1.09 28.14
N VAL A 145 0.90 0.34 28.82
CA VAL A 145 0.43 0.64 30.17
C VAL A 145 1.34 -0.04 31.19
N THR A 146 1.73 -1.29 30.92
CA THR A 146 2.64 -2.08 31.76
C THR A 146 3.69 -2.78 30.89
N PRO A 147 4.91 -3.06 31.41
CA PRO A 147 5.36 -2.80 32.78
C PRO A 147 5.81 -1.35 33.03
N GLU A 148 6.16 -0.62 31.98
CA GLU A 148 6.64 0.76 32.04
C GLU A 148 5.75 1.63 31.14
N PRO A 149 4.95 2.55 31.71
CA PRO A 149 4.07 3.40 30.93
C PRO A 149 4.81 4.18 29.84
N MET A 150 4.38 4.04 28.60
CA MET A 150 4.97 4.71 27.45
C MET A 150 3.90 5.01 26.41
N ARG A 151 3.79 6.28 26.01
CA ARG A 151 3.04 6.65 24.82
C ARG A 151 3.83 6.24 23.58
N LEU A 152 3.21 5.46 22.70
CA LEU A 152 3.79 5.07 21.43
C LEU A 152 3.56 6.17 20.39
N ASN A 153 4.59 6.47 19.60
CA ASN A 153 4.46 7.44 18.53
C ASN A 153 3.60 6.88 17.40
N ASN A 154 2.48 7.54 17.10
CA ASN A 154 1.61 7.26 15.97
C ASN A 154 1.50 8.45 15.01
N ARG A 155 2.49 9.35 15.01
CA ARG A 155 2.61 10.48 14.09
C ARG A 155 3.97 10.48 13.41
N GLU A 156 3.98 10.62 12.10
CA GLU A 156 5.22 10.79 11.34
C GLU A 156 5.90 12.10 11.76
N ARG A 157 7.19 12.01 12.08
CA ARG A 157 7.96 13.19 12.49
C ARG A 157 8.22 14.12 11.31
N ALA A 158 8.24 15.42 11.61
CA ALA A 158 8.73 16.44 10.68
C ALA A 158 10.24 16.29 10.47
N LEU A 159 10.65 16.19 9.21
CA LEU A 159 12.01 16.06 8.73
C LEU A 159 12.51 17.42 8.22
N ASP A 160 13.76 17.76 8.52
CA ASP A 160 14.35 19.04 8.10
C ASP A 160 14.55 19.07 6.57
N GLU A 161 14.75 17.91 5.96
CA GLU A 161 14.93 17.69 4.52
C GLU A 161 13.62 17.76 3.73
N ASP A 162 12.47 17.50 4.38
CA ASP A 162 11.16 17.50 3.74
C ASP A 162 10.24 18.58 4.34
N ARG A 163 10.16 19.70 3.62
CA ARG A 163 9.28 20.83 3.99
C ARG A 163 7.80 20.47 4.13
N PHE A 164 7.34 19.35 3.57
CA PHE A 164 5.93 18.94 3.63
C PHE A 164 5.64 18.04 4.84
N SER A 165 6.64 17.34 5.36
CA SER A 165 6.49 16.40 6.49
C SER A 165 6.00 17.04 7.80
N GLY A 166 6.20 18.35 7.97
CA GLY A 166 5.73 19.11 9.14
C GLY A 166 4.41 19.86 8.95
N HIS A 167 3.64 19.57 7.89
CA HIS A 167 2.39 20.28 7.63
C HIS A 167 1.37 20.09 8.77
N PRO A 168 0.70 21.16 9.26
CA PRO A 168 -0.19 21.09 10.43
C PRO A 168 -1.37 20.12 10.26
N ASP A 169 -1.87 19.95 9.03
CA ASP A 169 -2.95 19.02 8.71
C ASP A 169 -2.53 17.54 8.65
N LEU A 170 -1.24 17.23 8.86
CA LEU A 170 -0.77 15.85 9.04
C LEU A 170 -1.04 15.39 10.47
N LEU A 171 -2.24 14.85 10.66
CA LEU A 171 -2.73 14.33 11.93
C LEU A 171 -2.08 13.00 12.32
N ASN A 172 -2.31 12.58 13.58
CA ASN A 172 -2.05 11.24 14.07
C ASN A 172 -2.61 10.19 13.10
N ALA A 173 -1.90 9.07 12.96
CA ALA A 173 -2.26 8.02 12.03
C ALA A 173 -3.37 7.13 12.59
N TRP A 174 -4.30 6.77 11.71
CA TRP A 174 -5.49 5.97 12.02
C TRP A 174 -5.86 5.12 10.80
N ASN A 175 -6.67 4.09 11.03
CA ASN A 175 -7.23 3.25 9.97
C ASN A 175 -8.71 3.58 9.72
N ALA A 176 -9.08 3.78 8.44
CA ALA A 176 -10.43 4.18 8.10
C ALA A 176 -11.47 3.08 8.30
N PHE A 177 -12.61 3.43 8.90
CA PHE A 177 -13.65 2.50 9.36
C PHE A 177 -13.21 1.57 10.51
N SER A 178 -12.24 2.01 11.31
CA SER A 178 -11.97 1.46 12.64
C SER A 178 -13.17 1.67 13.57
N GLY A 179 -13.38 0.74 14.50
CA GLY A 179 -14.24 0.99 15.66
C GLY A 179 -13.64 2.09 16.53
N SER A 180 -14.50 2.75 17.31
CA SER A 180 -14.08 3.73 18.34
C SER A 180 -14.12 3.06 19.71
N GLY A 181 -13.11 3.31 20.55
CA GLY A 181 -13.08 2.77 21.90
C GLY A 181 -11.72 2.98 22.58
N ASP A 182 -11.73 2.83 23.90
CA ASP A 182 -10.55 2.77 24.74
C ASP A 182 -10.45 1.34 25.29
N VAL A 183 -9.39 0.64 24.94
CA VAL A 183 -9.17 -0.76 25.29
C VAL A 183 -7.77 -0.94 25.82
N THR A 184 -7.62 -1.83 26.79
CA THR A 184 -6.32 -2.26 27.32
C THR A 184 -6.37 -3.78 27.41
N GLY A 185 -5.32 -4.44 26.94
CA GLY A 185 -5.27 -5.89 26.91
C GLY A 185 -3.87 -6.39 26.63
N GLU A 186 -3.60 -7.61 27.04
CA GLU A 186 -2.31 -8.24 26.77
C GLU A 186 -2.09 -8.40 25.26
N VAL A 187 -0.82 -8.43 24.85
CA VAL A 187 -0.45 -8.40 23.44
C VAL A 187 -0.32 -9.81 22.86
N VAL A 188 -0.85 -10.03 21.65
CA VAL A 188 -0.61 -11.23 20.84
C VAL A 188 -0.10 -10.84 19.46
N TYR A 189 0.98 -11.47 19.01
CA TYR A 189 1.51 -11.27 17.66
C TYR A 189 0.90 -12.28 16.69
N ALA A 190 0.24 -11.78 15.64
CA ALA A 190 -0.49 -12.59 14.68
C ALA A 190 0.15 -12.62 13.29
N ASN A 191 1.47 -12.50 13.18
CA ASN A 191 2.18 -12.54 11.90
C ASN A 191 1.65 -11.49 10.91
N PHE A 192 1.17 -11.91 9.73
CA PHE A 192 0.52 -11.05 8.75
C PHE A 192 -0.99 -10.95 8.99
N GLY A 193 -1.56 -11.50 10.06
CA GLY A 193 -3.00 -11.47 10.32
C GLY A 193 -3.82 -12.08 9.16
N ARG A 194 -3.29 -13.08 8.47
CA ARG A 194 -4.04 -13.86 7.49
C ARG A 194 -4.94 -14.85 8.20
N ARG A 195 -5.91 -15.41 7.48
CA ARG A 195 -6.79 -16.44 8.06
C ARG A 195 -5.99 -17.59 8.65
N GLU A 196 -4.98 -18.04 7.90
CA GLU A 196 -4.11 -19.16 8.27
C GLU A 196 -3.22 -18.82 9.48
N ASP A 197 -2.86 -17.54 9.66
CA ASP A 197 -2.08 -17.11 10.83
C ASP A 197 -2.95 -17.21 12.11
N TYR A 198 -4.20 -16.77 12.03
CA TYR A 198 -5.13 -16.91 13.16
C TYR A 198 -5.51 -18.37 13.45
N GLU A 199 -5.73 -19.19 12.41
CA GLU A 199 -5.94 -20.64 12.58
C GLU A 199 -4.71 -21.33 13.21
N ALA A 200 -3.50 -20.87 12.88
CA ALA A 200 -2.28 -21.35 13.52
C ALA A 200 -2.22 -20.96 15.01
N LEU A 201 -2.56 -19.71 15.37
CA LEU A 201 -2.68 -19.30 16.78
C LEU A 201 -3.69 -20.17 17.55
N ASP A 202 -4.86 -20.42 16.95
CA ASP A 202 -5.88 -21.30 17.54
C ASP A 202 -5.30 -22.71 17.80
N SER A 203 -4.55 -23.26 16.82
CA SER A 203 -3.93 -24.59 16.95
C SER A 203 -2.81 -24.65 17.98
N MET A 204 -2.16 -23.51 18.28
CA MET A 204 -1.16 -23.36 19.32
C MET A 204 -1.78 -23.11 20.70
N GLY A 205 -3.11 -22.98 20.80
CA GLY A 205 -3.82 -22.71 22.04
C GLY A 205 -3.66 -21.27 22.53
N ILE A 206 -3.43 -20.32 21.62
CA ILE A 206 -3.30 -18.89 21.95
C ILE A 206 -4.67 -18.24 21.82
N GLU A 207 -5.22 -17.78 22.95
CA GLU A 207 -6.50 -17.07 22.99
C GLU A 207 -6.34 -15.59 22.66
N LEU A 208 -7.30 -15.05 21.91
CA LEU A 208 -7.33 -13.64 21.50
C LEU A 208 -8.40 -12.82 22.24
N ALA A 209 -9.27 -13.48 23.00
CA ALA A 209 -10.30 -12.82 23.79
C ALA A 209 -9.69 -11.74 24.69
N ASP A 210 -10.17 -10.50 24.56
CA ASP A 210 -9.74 -9.32 25.30
C ASP A 210 -8.24 -8.95 25.09
N LYS A 211 -7.60 -9.44 24.02
CA LYS A 211 -6.20 -9.15 23.68
C LYS A 211 -6.07 -8.06 22.64
N VAL A 212 -4.96 -7.33 22.68
CA VAL A 212 -4.55 -6.43 21.61
C VAL A 212 -3.67 -7.20 20.63
N VAL A 213 -4.12 -7.31 19.38
CA VAL A 213 -3.40 -8.04 18.34
C VAL A 213 -2.42 -7.13 17.63
N VAL A 214 -1.16 -7.54 17.53
CA VAL A 214 -0.15 -6.89 16.70
C VAL A 214 0.06 -7.70 15.44
N ALA A 215 -0.10 -7.07 14.27
CA ALA A 215 0.05 -7.73 12.97
C ALA A 215 0.81 -6.87 11.96
N ARG A 216 1.52 -7.52 11.06
CA ARG A 216 2.24 -6.87 9.97
C ARG A 216 1.33 -6.57 8.79
N TYR A 217 1.55 -5.45 8.13
CA TYR A 217 1.04 -5.21 6.79
C TYR A 217 1.62 -6.20 5.77
N GLY A 218 0.89 -6.42 4.67
CA GLY A 218 1.21 -7.44 3.65
C GLY A 218 0.39 -8.73 3.79
N GLY A 219 0.56 -9.69 2.88
CA GLY A 219 -0.14 -10.99 2.90
C GLY A 219 -1.61 -10.95 2.46
N ASN A 220 -2.45 -10.13 3.09
CA ASN A 220 -3.87 -9.93 2.78
C ASN A 220 -4.28 -8.46 2.91
N PHE A 221 -5.47 -8.13 2.42
CA PHE A 221 -6.07 -6.82 2.64
C PHE A 221 -6.29 -6.57 4.15
N ARG A 222 -5.91 -5.37 4.62
CA ARG A 222 -5.81 -5.04 6.05
C ARG A 222 -7.11 -5.22 6.83
N GLY A 223 -8.26 -4.95 6.21
CA GLY A 223 -9.57 -5.15 6.85
C GLY A 223 -9.79 -6.60 7.29
N TYR A 224 -9.29 -7.58 6.54
CA TYR A 224 -9.44 -8.97 6.92
C TYR A 224 -8.59 -9.36 8.13
N LYS A 225 -7.48 -8.66 8.38
CA LYS A 225 -6.70 -8.84 9.62
C LYS A 225 -7.55 -8.49 10.84
N VAL A 226 -8.29 -7.38 10.74
CA VAL A 226 -9.21 -6.90 11.77
C VAL A 226 -10.39 -7.84 11.91
N LEU A 227 -11.06 -8.19 10.81
CA LEU A 227 -12.20 -9.10 10.81
C LEU A 227 -11.90 -10.41 11.53
N PHE A 228 -10.75 -11.04 11.23
CA PHE A 228 -10.40 -12.33 11.82
C PHE A 228 -9.97 -12.23 13.29
N ALA A 229 -9.40 -11.11 13.72
CA ALA A 229 -9.12 -10.83 15.14
C ALA A 229 -10.42 -10.62 15.92
N GLU A 230 -11.30 -9.77 15.40
CA GLU A 230 -12.61 -9.43 15.98
C GLU A 230 -13.49 -10.68 16.14
N GLN A 231 -13.53 -11.56 15.13
CA GLN A 231 -14.24 -12.84 15.20
C GLN A 231 -13.74 -13.77 16.32
N ARG A 232 -12.53 -13.53 16.84
CA ARG A 232 -11.92 -14.28 17.95
C ARG A 232 -11.95 -13.51 19.28
N GLY A 233 -12.66 -12.38 19.32
CA GLY A 233 -12.85 -11.59 20.54
C GLY A 233 -11.67 -10.69 20.89
N ALA A 234 -10.76 -10.39 19.95
CA ALA A 234 -9.72 -9.40 20.17
C ALA A 234 -10.32 -8.05 20.60
N ALA A 235 -9.69 -7.38 21.55
CA ALA A 235 -10.11 -6.06 22.02
C ALA A 235 -9.71 -4.96 21.04
N GLY A 236 -8.62 -5.13 20.30
CA GLY A 236 -8.10 -4.14 19.36
C GLY A 236 -7.00 -4.69 18.48
N VAL A 237 -6.62 -3.94 17.44
CA VAL A 237 -5.57 -4.33 16.49
C VAL A 237 -4.58 -3.19 16.28
N ILE A 238 -3.30 -3.50 16.40
CA ILE A 238 -2.19 -2.65 16.00
C ILE A 238 -1.54 -3.24 14.74
N MET A 239 -1.39 -2.42 13.70
CA MET A 239 -0.73 -2.80 12.46
C MET A 239 0.56 -2.02 12.23
N PHE A 240 1.58 -2.67 11.67
CA PHE A 240 2.82 -1.97 11.30
C PHE A 240 3.42 -2.54 10.00
N ASN A 241 4.18 -1.72 9.27
CA ASN A 241 5.03 -2.22 8.20
C ASN A 241 6.30 -2.78 8.85
N ASP A 242 6.69 -4.02 8.56
CA ASP A 242 7.95 -4.56 9.07
C ASP A 242 9.16 -3.80 8.47
N ALA A 243 10.30 -3.83 9.17
CA ALA A 243 11.51 -3.22 8.68
C ALA A 243 11.93 -3.84 7.34
N PRO A 244 12.34 -3.03 6.35
CA PRO A 244 12.75 -3.55 5.06
C PRO A 244 14.00 -4.43 5.20
N ALA A 245 14.01 -5.55 4.47
CA ALA A 245 15.17 -6.46 4.43
C ALA A 245 16.29 -5.95 3.51
N GLU A 246 16.02 -4.93 2.69
CA GLU A 246 16.97 -4.40 1.72
C GLU A 246 17.89 -3.37 2.36
N GLU A 247 19.19 -3.45 2.03
CA GLU A 247 20.22 -2.46 2.41
C GLU A 247 20.15 -1.22 1.49
N VAL A 248 18.96 -0.61 1.39
CA VAL A 248 18.75 0.65 0.68
C VAL A 248 18.39 1.72 1.70
N ASP A 249 18.97 2.90 1.56
CA ASP A 249 18.80 3.98 2.52
C ASP A 249 17.31 4.33 2.71
N PRO A 250 16.88 4.53 3.97
CA PRO A 250 15.51 4.94 4.28
C PRO A 250 15.28 6.41 3.90
N TYR A 251 14.02 6.81 3.77
CA TYR A 251 13.64 8.21 3.59
C TYR A 251 14.07 9.06 4.80
N PRO A 252 14.69 10.24 4.60
CA PRO A 252 14.78 11.00 3.35
C PRO A 252 15.97 10.70 2.44
N GLU A 253 17.00 9.97 2.89
CA GLU A 253 18.22 9.70 2.12
C GLU A 253 17.98 8.75 0.93
N GLY A 254 16.99 7.87 1.05
CA GLY A 254 16.59 6.96 -0.02
C GLY A 254 15.07 6.68 -0.04
N PRO A 255 14.63 5.78 -0.93
CA PRO A 255 13.20 5.55 -1.17
C PRO A 255 12.56 4.59 -0.16
N MET A 256 13.35 3.95 0.72
CA MET A 256 12.82 2.92 1.62
C MET A 256 12.10 3.50 2.82
N LEU A 257 11.26 2.68 3.45
CA LEU A 257 10.58 3.03 4.69
C LEU A 257 11.60 3.30 5.80
N ASN A 258 11.49 4.46 6.45
CA ASN A 258 12.09 4.67 7.76
C ASN A 258 11.15 4.13 8.87
N GLY A 259 11.67 4.06 10.10
CA GLY A 259 10.96 3.44 11.21
C GLY A 259 9.77 4.18 11.75
N GLU A 260 9.61 5.43 11.33
CA GLU A 260 8.53 6.30 11.75
C GLU A 260 7.43 6.43 10.69
N ILE A 261 7.62 5.97 9.45
CA ILE A 261 6.61 6.01 8.39
C ILE A 261 5.44 5.08 8.72
N ILE A 262 4.22 5.61 8.59
CA ILE A 262 2.98 4.93 8.99
C ILE A 262 2.05 4.74 7.79
N GLN A 263 1.71 3.48 7.52
CA GLN A 263 0.72 3.17 6.49
C GLN A 263 -0.71 3.39 7.02
N ARG A 264 -1.37 4.44 6.55
CA ARG A 264 -2.82 4.67 6.73
C ARG A 264 -3.62 3.81 5.75
N GLY A 265 -4.90 3.60 6.01
CA GLY A 265 -5.79 2.97 5.03
C GLY A 265 -7.09 2.41 5.62
N SER A 266 -8.05 2.17 4.74
CA SER A 266 -9.35 1.57 5.08
C SER A 266 -9.23 0.11 5.51
N VAL A 267 -9.99 -0.24 6.55
CA VAL A 267 -10.21 -1.60 7.05
C VAL A 267 -11.61 -2.14 6.68
N LEU A 268 -12.38 -1.44 5.85
CA LEU A 268 -13.73 -1.86 5.45
C LEU A 268 -13.75 -3.26 4.82
N THR A 269 -14.60 -4.17 5.32
CA THR A 269 -14.73 -5.56 4.83
C THR A 269 -16.12 -5.91 4.29
N LEU A 270 -16.93 -4.90 3.96
CA LEU A 270 -18.28 -5.09 3.45
C LEU A 270 -18.30 -5.90 2.14
N PRO A 271 -19.36 -6.69 1.88
CA PRO A 271 -19.45 -7.51 0.67
C PRO A 271 -19.82 -6.70 -0.59
N TRP A 272 -19.85 -5.36 -0.51
CA TRP A 272 -20.06 -4.45 -1.63
C TRP A 272 -18.99 -3.36 -1.67
N THR A 273 -18.87 -2.70 -2.82
CA THR A 273 -17.98 -1.55 -3.02
C THR A 273 -18.78 -0.25 -3.05
N GLY A 274 -18.12 0.86 -2.79
CA GLY A 274 -18.73 2.18 -2.74
C GLY A 274 -19.02 2.65 -1.32
N ASP A 275 -20.04 3.49 -1.19
CA ASP A 275 -20.49 4.01 0.09
C ASP A 275 -20.99 2.87 1.01
N PRO A 276 -20.55 2.81 2.28
CA PRO A 276 -21.05 1.83 3.23
C PRO A 276 -22.56 1.86 3.44
N LEU A 277 -23.21 3.03 3.33
CA LEU A 277 -24.62 3.21 3.69
C LEU A 277 -25.57 3.15 2.51
N THR A 278 -25.11 3.26 1.26
CA THR A 278 -25.95 3.16 0.05
C THR A 278 -25.50 2.03 -0.87
N PRO A 279 -25.57 0.76 -0.44
CA PRO A 279 -25.16 -0.36 -1.28
C PRO A 279 -25.94 -0.39 -2.59
N PHE A 280 -25.20 -0.38 -3.72
CA PHE A 280 -25.74 -0.44 -5.08
C PHE A 280 -26.60 0.77 -5.51
N GLU A 281 -26.64 1.84 -4.71
CA GLU A 281 -27.31 3.10 -5.03
C GLU A 281 -26.27 4.25 -5.04
N PRO A 282 -26.48 5.31 -5.84
CA PRO A 282 -25.62 6.49 -5.78
C PRO A 282 -25.91 7.27 -4.50
N ALA A 283 -24.88 7.54 -3.69
CA ALA A 283 -24.96 8.40 -2.51
C ALA A 283 -25.19 9.88 -2.87
N LEU A 284 -26.32 10.21 -3.51
CA LEU A 284 -26.66 11.55 -3.96
C LEU A 284 -26.74 12.53 -2.78
N PRO A 285 -26.54 13.85 -3.00
CA PRO A 285 -26.59 14.83 -1.92
C PRO A 285 -27.83 14.68 -1.05
N ILE A 286 -27.66 14.74 0.27
CA ILE A 286 -28.72 14.54 1.26
C ILE A 286 -29.83 15.58 1.07
N ASP A 287 -29.43 16.81 0.78
CA ASP A 287 -30.25 17.98 0.51
C ASP A 287 -30.62 18.15 -0.98
N GLY A 288 -30.41 17.11 -1.80
CA GLY A 288 -30.82 17.07 -3.20
C GLY A 288 -32.29 16.70 -3.43
N ASP A 289 -32.77 16.95 -4.66
CA ASP A 289 -34.16 16.67 -5.08
C ASP A 289 -34.54 15.18 -5.02
N ARG A 290 -33.55 14.29 -5.21
CA ARG A 290 -33.73 12.84 -5.11
C ARG A 290 -33.16 12.33 -3.80
N GLN A 291 -34.06 11.89 -2.94
CA GLN A 291 -33.71 11.21 -1.70
C GLN A 291 -33.21 9.79 -1.97
N VAL A 292 -32.19 9.38 -1.23
CA VAL A 292 -31.57 8.05 -1.30
C VAL A 292 -31.61 7.45 0.09
N GLU A 293 -32.17 6.24 0.19
CA GLU A 293 -32.19 5.49 1.43
C GLU A 293 -30.76 5.15 1.86
N ARG A 294 -30.45 5.43 3.12
CA ARG A 294 -29.15 5.16 3.73
C ARG A 294 -29.37 4.20 4.89
N LEU A 295 -28.57 3.16 4.94
CA LEU A 295 -28.52 2.25 6.08
C LEU A 295 -28.08 3.00 7.33
N ASP A 296 -28.57 2.56 8.49
CA ASP A 296 -28.03 2.97 9.78
C ASP A 296 -26.60 2.41 9.91
N PRO A 297 -25.57 3.25 10.18
CA PRO A 297 -24.20 2.77 10.41
C PRO A 297 -24.09 1.63 11.42
N ASP A 298 -24.95 1.59 12.44
CA ASP A 298 -24.94 0.55 13.49
C ASP A 298 -25.46 -0.81 12.96
N GLU A 299 -26.23 -0.80 11.87
CA GLU A 299 -26.72 -2.00 11.19
C GLU A 299 -25.78 -2.47 10.06
N VAL A 300 -24.82 -1.63 9.68
CA VAL A 300 -23.76 -1.97 8.74
C VAL A 300 -22.67 -2.71 9.49
N GLY A 301 -22.25 -3.88 9.00
CA GLY A 301 -21.20 -4.72 9.60
C GLY A 301 -19.80 -4.10 9.52
N LEU A 302 -19.63 -2.89 10.03
CA LEU A 302 -18.36 -2.21 10.25
C LEU A 302 -17.63 -2.82 11.44
N HIS A 303 -16.31 -2.62 11.50
CA HIS A 303 -15.52 -3.06 12.64
C HIS A 303 -15.89 -2.28 13.90
N THR A 304 -16.01 -2.99 15.01
CA THR A 304 -16.38 -2.43 16.32
C THR A 304 -15.18 -2.23 17.23
N ILE A 305 -14.07 -2.93 16.96
CA ILE A 305 -12.83 -2.81 17.72
C ILE A 305 -11.92 -1.70 17.18
N PRO A 306 -11.17 -0.99 18.04
CA PRO A 306 -10.19 0.02 17.62
C PRO A 306 -9.00 -0.59 16.87
N VAL A 307 -8.53 0.14 15.85
CA VAL A 307 -7.45 -0.27 14.96
C VAL A 307 -6.48 0.87 14.70
N LEU A 308 -5.20 0.64 15.00
CA LEU A 308 -4.15 1.66 14.88
C LEU A 308 -2.97 1.22 14.03
N PRO A 309 -2.51 2.06 13.09
CA PRO A 309 -1.26 1.84 12.40
C PRO A 309 -0.10 2.50 13.15
N LEU A 310 1.04 1.81 13.23
CA LEU A 310 2.29 2.30 13.80
C LEU A 310 3.44 2.16 12.79
N GLY A 311 4.47 2.98 12.96
CA GLY A 311 5.78 2.74 12.35
C GLY A 311 6.51 1.60 13.06
N TYR A 312 7.48 0.95 12.41
CA TYR A 312 8.17 -0.19 13.02
C TYR A 312 9.01 0.18 14.24
N THR A 313 9.45 1.44 14.40
CA THR A 313 10.11 1.91 15.62
C THR A 313 9.17 1.83 16.82
N ALA A 314 7.93 2.31 16.68
CA ALA A 314 6.94 2.23 17.75
C ALA A 314 6.49 0.78 17.99
N ALA A 315 6.31 -0.02 16.92
CA ALA A 315 6.00 -1.44 17.05
C ALA A 315 7.13 -2.22 17.74
N SER A 316 8.39 -1.85 17.52
CA SER A 316 9.54 -2.51 18.16
C SER A 316 9.53 -2.35 19.68
N GLU A 317 8.98 -1.26 20.22
CA GLU A 317 8.82 -1.09 21.67
C GLU A 317 7.86 -2.13 22.25
N ILE A 318 6.81 -2.50 21.50
CA ILE A 318 5.91 -3.59 21.91
C ILE A 318 6.64 -4.93 21.78
N LEU A 319 7.17 -5.22 20.59
CA LEU A 319 7.75 -6.54 20.26
C LEU A 319 8.96 -6.89 21.13
N SER A 320 9.82 -5.92 21.46
CA SER A 320 11.00 -6.15 22.31
C SER A 320 10.67 -6.50 23.75
N ARG A 321 9.46 -6.14 24.22
CA ARG A 321 8.97 -6.41 25.59
C ARG A 321 8.17 -7.70 25.69
N MET A 322 7.87 -8.35 24.57
CA MET A 322 7.17 -9.63 24.58
C MET A 322 8.03 -10.71 25.23
N THR A 323 7.42 -11.54 26.08
CA THR A 323 8.13 -12.59 26.85
C THR A 323 7.63 -14.00 26.59
N GLY A 324 6.58 -14.14 25.77
CA GLY A 324 5.99 -15.41 25.41
C GLY A 324 6.88 -16.31 24.55
N PRO A 325 6.35 -17.46 24.09
CA PRO A 325 7.05 -18.36 23.19
C PRO A 325 7.52 -17.65 21.92
N GLU A 326 8.68 -18.03 21.42
CA GLU A 326 9.19 -17.53 20.13
C GLU A 326 8.23 -17.91 19.00
N ALA A 327 7.98 -16.98 18.09
CA ALA A 327 7.16 -17.23 16.92
C ALA A 327 7.89 -18.17 15.94
N PRO A 328 7.15 -18.94 15.12
CA PRO A 328 7.74 -19.77 14.06
C PRO A 328 8.76 -19.03 13.20
N GLU A 329 9.73 -19.74 12.63
CA GLU A 329 10.81 -19.15 11.84
C GLU A 329 10.29 -18.30 10.67
N ASP A 330 9.20 -18.72 10.01
CA ASP A 330 8.56 -18.02 8.91
C ASP A 330 7.69 -16.82 9.36
N TRP A 331 7.55 -16.62 10.67
CA TRP A 331 6.84 -15.48 11.28
C TRP A 331 7.77 -14.40 11.79
N GLN A 332 9.08 -14.65 11.78
CA GLN A 332 10.09 -13.65 12.11
C GLN A 332 10.08 -12.51 11.10
N GLY A 333 10.62 -11.35 11.49
CA GLY A 333 10.60 -10.12 10.72
C GLY A 333 11.97 -9.49 10.48
N GLY A 334 11.96 -8.24 10.03
CA GLY A 334 13.16 -7.50 9.68
C GLY A 334 13.78 -6.73 10.85
N LEU A 335 13.09 -6.63 12.00
CA LEU A 335 13.65 -6.01 13.20
C LEU A 335 14.73 -6.91 13.82
N ASP A 336 15.77 -6.30 14.39
CA ASP A 336 16.87 -6.98 15.08
C ASP A 336 16.46 -7.42 16.51
N LEU A 337 15.41 -8.25 16.58
CA LEU A 337 14.89 -8.85 17.80
C LEU A 337 14.13 -10.15 17.48
N PRO A 338 14.04 -11.11 18.40
CA PRO A 338 13.20 -12.30 18.19
C PRO A 338 11.73 -11.95 18.39
N TYR A 339 10.90 -12.30 17.41
CA TYR A 339 9.46 -12.09 17.47
C TYR A 339 8.86 -13.22 18.31
N ARG A 340 7.93 -12.88 19.20
CA ARG A 340 7.29 -13.80 20.14
C ARG A 340 5.79 -13.76 19.95
N LEU A 341 5.11 -14.86 20.23
CA LEU A 341 3.67 -15.02 20.00
C LEU A 341 2.83 -14.24 21.00
N THR A 342 3.27 -14.14 22.26
CA THR A 342 2.51 -13.46 23.32
C THR A 342 3.38 -12.48 24.11
N GLY A 343 2.78 -11.39 24.58
CA GLY A 343 3.43 -10.38 25.41
C GLY A 343 3.85 -10.90 26.78
N GLY A 344 3.09 -11.87 27.30
CA GLY A 344 3.12 -12.28 28.70
C GLY A 344 2.23 -11.39 29.55
N GLU A 345 1.92 -11.83 30.78
CA GLU A 345 0.93 -11.20 31.67
C GLU A 345 1.28 -9.76 32.09
N ALA A 346 2.54 -9.36 31.91
CA ALA A 346 3.04 -8.05 32.33
C ALA A 346 2.99 -6.98 31.22
N LEU A 347 2.71 -7.34 29.96
CA LEU A 347 2.69 -6.40 28.83
C LEU A 347 1.25 -6.12 28.42
N THR A 348 0.78 -4.91 28.72
CA THR A 348 -0.53 -4.37 28.32
C THR A 348 -0.38 -2.97 27.76
#